data_AF-A0A946Y4L5-F1
#
_entry.id   AF-A0A946Y4L5-F1
#
_cell.length_a   1.000
_cell.length_b   1.000
_cell.length_c   1.000
_cell.angle_alpha   90.00
_cell.angle_beta   90.00
_cell.angle_gamma   90.00
#
_symmetry.space_group_name_H-M   'P 1'
#
loop_
_entity.id
_entity.type
_entity.pdbx_description
1 polymer ?
#
loop_
_entity_poly.entity_id
_entity_poly.type
_entity_poly.pdbx_seq_one_letter_code
_entity_poly.pdbx_strand_id
1 'polypeptide(L)'
;MKYLRWNDSYSVGIDAVDFEHQTLIEMINMIYAELDDRRDIDEIRRTVADVHTEISAHFALEERIMRDGHYDEYEAHKNDHEELLDQIRTMMDAIENDGEAALEMLSEQLADWFSAHFATFDARMHSKFGPSH
;
A
#
# COMPACT_ATOMS: atom_id res chain seq x y z
N MET A 1 -2.04 -11.92 -13.50
CA MET A 1 -1.09 -10.83 -13.14
C MET A 1 0.01 -11.30 -12.17
N LYS A 2 0.93 -10.41 -11.71
CA LYS A 2 1.95 -10.74 -10.71
C LYS A 2 1.39 -10.48 -9.30
N TYR A 3 0.92 -11.53 -8.64
CA TYR A 3 0.47 -11.46 -7.25
C TYR A 3 1.62 -11.10 -6.31
N LEU A 4 1.34 -10.19 -5.38
CA LEU A 4 2.23 -9.86 -4.27
C LEU A 4 2.29 -11.04 -3.31
N ARG A 5 3.48 -11.30 -2.78
CA ARG A 5 3.69 -12.33 -1.75
C ARG A 5 4.35 -11.68 -0.56
N TRP A 6 3.86 -12.01 0.62
CA TRP A 6 4.55 -11.66 1.86
C TRP A 6 6.01 -12.13 1.79
N ASN A 7 6.91 -11.26 2.26
CA ASN A 7 8.33 -11.52 2.42
C ASN A 7 8.72 -11.02 3.80
N ASP A 8 9.54 -11.77 4.52
CA ASP A 8 10.02 -11.37 5.86
C ASP A 8 10.78 -10.03 5.83
N SER A 9 11.28 -9.59 4.67
CA SER A 9 11.84 -8.24 4.50
C SER A 9 10.84 -7.10 4.64
N TYR A 10 9.54 -7.39 4.65
CA TYR A 10 8.45 -6.42 4.86
C TYR A 10 8.01 -6.34 6.32
N SER A 11 8.55 -7.20 7.19
CA SER A 11 8.28 -7.15 8.62
C SER A 11 8.98 -5.96 9.24
N VAL A 12 8.24 -5.21 10.05
CA VAL A 12 8.76 -4.17 10.94
C VAL A 12 8.83 -4.62 12.39
N GLY A 13 8.61 -5.91 12.65
CA GLY A 13 8.71 -6.52 13.98
C GLY A 13 7.70 -5.98 15.00
N ILE A 14 6.66 -5.29 14.52
CA ILE A 14 5.51 -4.86 15.31
C ILE A 14 4.34 -5.68 14.78
N ASP A 15 3.89 -6.69 15.53
CA ASP A 15 2.87 -7.65 15.10
C ASP A 15 1.62 -6.99 14.51
N ALA A 16 1.18 -5.85 15.07
CA ALA A 16 0.03 -5.12 14.57
C ALA A 16 0.28 -4.50 13.18
N VAL A 17 1.47 -3.94 12.93
CA VAL A 17 1.83 -3.33 11.66
C VAL A 17 2.09 -4.40 10.59
N ASP A 18 2.77 -5.49 10.97
CA ASP A 18 2.99 -6.64 10.07
C ASP A 18 1.67 -7.27 9.63
N PHE A 19 0.68 -7.31 10.52
CA PHE A 19 -0.68 -7.76 10.19
C PHE A 19 -1.38 -6.81 9.20
N GLU A 20 -1.22 -5.49 9.36
CA GLU A 20 -1.73 -4.50 8.40
C GLU A 20 -1.06 -4.67 7.03
N HIS A 21 0.27 -4.86 6.96
CA HIS A 21 0.97 -5.11 5.70
C HIS A 21 0.48 -6.38 4.99
N GLN A 22 0.28 -7.48 5.73
CA GLN A 22 -0.27 -8.71 5.17
C GLN A 22 -1.69 -8.50 4.63
N THR A 23 -2.51 -7.78 5.38
CA THR A 23 -3.88 -7.42 4.96
C THR A 23 -3.87 -6.59 3.68
N LEU A 24 -3.00 -5.58 3.59
CA LEU A 24 -2.86 -4.75 2.38
C LEU A 24 -2.43 -5.59 1.17
N ILE A 25 -1.47 -6.50 1.34
CA ILE A 25 -1.05 -7.44 0.28
C ILE A 25 -2.23 -8.31 -0.19
N GLU A 26 -3.04 -8.82 0.73
CA GLU A 26 -4.23 -9.61 0.40
C GLU A 26 -5.25 -8.79 -0.40
N MET A 27 -5.51 -7.55 -0.02
CA MET A 27 -6.45 -6.68 -0.72
C MET A 27 -5.95 -6.29 -2.12
N ILE A 28 -4.65 -6.01 -2.29
CA ILE A 28 -4.07 -5.75 -3.62
C ILE A 28 -4.17 -7.01 -4.49
N ASN A 29 -3.92 -8.19 -3.91
CA ASN A 29 -4.12 -9.45 -4.60
C ASN A 29 -5.58 -9.70 -4.99
N MET A 30 -6.53 -9.18 -4.23
CA MET A 30 -7.96 -9.22 -4.58
C MET A 30 -8.25 -8.38 -5.83
N ILE A 31 -7.65 -7.19 -5.96
CA ILE A 31 -7.74 -6.39 -7.20
C ILE A 31 -7.23 -7.21 -8.39
N TYR A 32 -6.07 -7.88 -8.27
CA TYR A 32 -5.54 -8.72 -9.36
C TYR A 32 -6.48 -9.88 -9.72
N ALA A 33 -7.07 -10.53 -8.72
CA ALA A 33 -7.99 -11.63 -8.95
C ALA A 33 -9.25 -11.15 -9.67
N GLU A 34 -9.80 -10.00 -9.27
CA GLU A 34 -10.98 -9.41 -9.92
C GLU A 34 -10.70 -8.99 -11.37
N LEU A 35 -9.48 -8.51 -11.65
CA LEU A 35 -9.02 -8.22 -13.01
C LEU A 35 -8.85 -9.49 -13.86
N ASP A 36 -8.18 -10.52 -13.32
CA ASP A 36 -8.01 -11.81 -14.00
C ASP A 36 -9.39 -12.47 -14.29
N ASP A 37 -10.36 -12.31 -13.39
CA ASP A 37 -11.75 -12.79 -13.53
C ASP A 37 -12.63 -11.91 -14.45
N ARG A 38 -12.14 -10.75 -14.90
CA ARG A 38 -12.92 -9.75 -15.67
C ARG A 38 -14.22 -9.36 -14.98
N ARG A 39 -14.13 -9.06 -13.67
CA ARG A 39 -15.26 -8.57 -12.87
C ARG A 39 -15.78 -7.24 -13.38
N ASP A 40 -16.96 -6.89 -12.89
CA ASP A 40 -17.57 -5.60 -13.22
C ASP A 40 -16.69 -4.45 -12.72
N ILE A 41 -16.56 -3.40 -13.53
CA ILE A 41 -15.67 -2.28 -13.24
C ILE A 41 -16.05 -1.55 -11.94
N ASP A 42 -17.34 -1.50 -11.59
CA ASP A 42 -17.79 -0.89 -10.34
C ASP A 42 -17.44 -1.78 -9.13
N GLU A 43 -17.36 -3.11 -9.31
CA GLU A 43 -16.83 -4.02 -8.27
C GLU A 43 -15.36 -3.72 -7.99
N ILE A 44 -14.53 -3.70 -9.04
CA ILE A 44 -13.10 -3.45 -8.91
C ILE A 44 -12.84 -2.06 -8.31
N ARG A 45 -13.59 -1.04 -8.75
CA ARG A 45 -13.51 0.32 -8.20
C ARG A 45 -13.81 0.37 -6.70
N ARG A 46 -14.77 -0.42 -6.21
CA ARG A 46 -15.07 -0.51 -4.77
C ARG A 46 -13.89 -1.12 -4.03
N THR A 47 -13.31 -2.20 -4.54
CA THR A 47 -12.12 -2.83 -3.95
C THR A 47 -10.94 -1.87 -3.88
N VAL A 48 -10.71 -1.08 -4.94
CA VAL A 48 -9.66 -0.03 -4.95
C VAL A 48 -9.95 1.06 -3.90
N ALA A 49 -11.20 1.48 -3.73
CA ALA A 49 -11.57 2.47 -2.72
C ALA A 49 -11.39 1.93 -1.28
N ASP A 50 -11.66 0.64 -1.07
CA ASP A 50 -11.41 -0.04 0.19
C ASP A 50 -9.89 -0.10 0.48
N VAL A 51 -9.07 -0.44 -0.53
CA VAL A 51 -7.59 -0.39 -0.41
C VAL A 51 -7.11 1.00 -0.06
N HIS A 52 -7.60 2.05 -0.74
CA HIS A 52 -7.24 3.43 -0.42
C HIS A 52 -7.60 3.79 1.04
N THR A 53 -8.73 3.29 1.55
CA THR A 53 -9.18 3.57 2.91
C THR A 53 -8.28 2.90 3.93
N GLU A 54 -7.99 1.61 3.76
CA GLU A 54 -7.14 0.83 4.66
C GLU A 54 -5.70 1.36 4.66
N ILE A 55 -5.13 1.65 3.49
CA ILE A 55 -3.77 2.18 3.40
C ILE A 55 -3.64 3.58 4.03
N SER A 56 -4.66 4.43 3.89
CA SER A 56 -4.68 5.75 4.54
C SER A 56 -4.67 5.62 6.07
N ALA A 57 -5.40 4.64 6.61
CA ALA A 57 -5.44 4.40 8.05
C ALA A 57 -4.11 3.86 8.57
N HIS A 58 -3.50 2.92 7.84
CA HIS A 58 -2.19 2.37 8.10
C HIS A 58 -1.10 3.48 8.12
N PHE A 59 -1.03 4.32 7.09
CA PHE A 59 -0.10 5.46 7.05
C PHE A 59 -0.29 6.42 8.21
N ALA A 60 -1.53 6.72 8.60
CA ALA A 60 -1.79 7.57 9.76
C ALA A 60 -1.26 6.97 11.08
N LEU A 61 -1.29 5.63 11.21
CA LEU A 61 -0.68 4.93 12.35
C LEU A 61 0.84 5.06 12.33
N GLU A 62 1.48 4.78 11.20
CA GLU A 62 2.93 4.88 11.07
C GLU A 62 3.44 6.30 11.28
N GLU A 63 2.80 7.29 10.66
CA GLU A 63 3.12 8.71 10.83
C GLU A 63 3.01 9.14 12.29
N ARG A 64 2.02 8.64 13.01
CA ARG A 64 1.91 8.88 14.46
C ARG A 64 3.10 8.29 15.21
N ILE A 65 3.46 7.03 14.93
CA ILE A 65 4.62 6.36 15.55
C ILE A 65 5.90 7.14 15.25
N MET A 66 6.12 7.52 13.99
CA MET A 66 7.28 8.30 13.56
C MET A 66 7.37 9.66 14.25
N ARG A 67 6.24 10.38 14.37
CA ARG A 67 6.18 11.68 15.04
C ARG A 67 6.45 11.58 16.53
N ASP A 68 5.78 10.65 17.21
CA ASP A 68 5.96 10.42 18.66
C ASP A 68 7.41 9.99 18.96
N GLY A 69 8.01 9.22 18.04
CA GLY A 69 9.38 8.75 18.08
C GLY A 69 10.46 9.75 17.60
N HIS A 70 10.07 10.94 17.14
CA HIS A 70 10.98 11.95 16.55
C HIS A 70 11.87 11.35 15.44
N TYR A 71 11.25 10.62 14.50
CA TYR A 71 11.96 9.98 13.40
C TYR A 71 12.56 11.01 12.42
N ASP A 72 13.87 10.92 12.19
CA ASP A 72 14.60 11.91 11.39
C ASP A 72 14.20 11.92 9.90
N GLU A 73 13.69 10.80 9.36
CA GLU A 73 13.24 10.69 7.96
C GLU A 73 11.72 10.86 7.79
N TYR A 74 11.00 11.30 8.83
CA TYR A 74 9.53 11.41 8.82
C TYR A 74 8.97 12.15 7.60
N GLU A 75 9.52 13.32 7.25
CA GLU A 75 9.02 14.11 6.12
C GLU A 75 9.19 13.38 4.78
N ALA A 76 10.28 12.64 4.60
CA ALA A 76 10.51 11.88 3.39
C ALA A 76 9.55 10.68 3.28
N HIS A 77 9.32 9.98 4.40
CA HIS A 77 8.39 8.84 4.47
C HIS A 77 6.95 9.28 4.23
N LYS A 78 6.51 10.36 4.90
CA LYS A 78 5.18 10.93 4.71
C LYS A 78 4.94 11.41 3.27
N ASN A 79 5.93 12.02 2.62
CA ASN A 79 5.77 12.43 1.23
C ASN A 79 5.55 11.23 0.29
N ASP A 80 6.20 10.09 0.58
CA ASP A 80 6.01 8.85 -0.19
C ASP A 80 4.58 8.28 0.00
N HIS A 81 4.04 8.36 1.23
CA HIS A 81 2.62 8.05 1.51
C HIS A 81 1.67 8.95 0.73
N GLU A 82 1.87 10.27 0.79
CA GLU A 82 1.02 11.25 0.13
C GLU A 82 1.03 11.05 -1.40
N GLU A 83 2.19 10.74 -1.97
CA GLU A 83 2.33 10.44 -3.40
C GLU A 83 1.50 9.21 -3.79
N LEU A 84 1.57 8.11 -3.03
CA LEU A 84 0.77 6.93 -3.34
C LEU A 84 -0.74 7.21 -3.23
N LEU A 85 -1.18 7.90 -2.17
CA LEU A 85 -2.60 8.20 -1.99
C LEU A 85 -3.15 9.03 -3.15
N ASP A 86 -2.40 10.02 -3.63
CA ASP A 86 -2.79 10.82 -4.78
C ASP A 86 -2.73 10.04 -6.11
N GLN A 87 -1.77 9.13 -6.27
CA GLN A 87 -1.72 8.21 -7.40
C GLN A 87 -2.97 7.31 -7.46
N ILE A 88 -3.35 6.70 -6.33
CA ILE A 88 -4.55 5.84 -6.25
C ILE A 88 -5.82 6.65 -6.58
N ARG A 89 -5.95 7.87 -6.05
CA ARG A 89 -7.09 8.76 -6.37
C ARG A 89 -7.16 9.11 -7.85
N THR A 90 -6.03 9.51 -8.43
CA THR A 90 -5.92 9.85 -9.85
C THR A 90 -6.36 8.67 -10.73
N MET A 91 -5.97 7.45 -10.33
CA MET A 91 -6.35 6.24 -11.05
C MET A 91 -7.83 5.87 -10.85
N MET A 92 -8.38 6.07 -9.65
CA MET A 92 -9.83 5.94 -9.42
C MET A 92 -10.65 6.84 -10.35
N ASP A 93 -10.18 8.07 -10.61
CA ASP A 93 -10.82 8.99 -11.54
C ASP A 93 -10.59 8.58 -13.01
N ALA A 94 -9.42 8.01 -13.33
CA ALA A 94 -9.11 7.52 -14.68
C ALA A 94 -9.94 6.29 -15.08
N ILE A 95 -10.28 5.42 -14.13
CA ILE A 95 -11.15 4.24 -14.36
C ILE A 95 -12.50 4.64 -14.99
N GLU A 96 -13.04 5.82 -14.64
CA GLU A 96 -14.29 6.32 -15.21
C GLU A 96 -14.20 6.63 -16.71
N ASN A 97 -12.99 6.96 -17.21
CA ASN A 97 -12.77 7.39 -18.59
C ASN A 97 -12.10 6.31 -19.46
N ASP A 98 -11.12 5.61 -18.89
CA ASP A 98 -10.20 4.71 -19.61
C ASP A 98 -10.45 3.22 -19.30
N GLY A 99 -11.33 2.91 -18.35
CA GLY A 99 -11.81 1.56 -18.09
C GLY A 99 -10.73 0.57 -17.64
N GLU A 100 -10.70 -0.60 -18.27
CA GLU A 100 -9.80 -1.72 -17.96
C GLU A 100 -8.31 -1.36 -18.11
N ALA A 101 -7.96 -0.45 -19.03
CA ALA A 101 -6.56 -0.04 -19.22
C ALA A 101 -6.01 0.74 -18.01
N ALA A 102 -6.82 1.60 -17.39
CA ALA A 102 -6.44 2.31 -16.17
C ALA A 102 -6.28 1.36 -14.99
N LEU A 103 -7.10 0.30 -14.94
CA LEU A 103 -7.03 -0.72 -13.91
C LEU A 103 -5.74 -1.55 -13.98
N GLU A 104 -5.33 -1.99 -15.17
CA GLU A 104 -4.07 -2.73 -15.34
C GLU A 104 -2.88 -1.89 -14.87
N MET A 105 -2.84 -0.61 -15.29
CA MET A 105 -1.78 0.32 -14.88
C MET A 105 -1.75 0.55 -13.37
N LEU A 106 -2.91 0.71 -12.72
CA LEU A 106 -3.01 0.83 -11.27
C LEU A 106 -2.45 -0.40 -10.57
N SER A 107 -2.83 -1.56 -11.06
CA SER A 107 -2.45 -2.84 -10.49
C SER A 107 -0.91 -3.01 -10.48
N GLU A 108 -0.22 -2.61 -11.56
CA GLU A 108 1.24 -2.68 -11.66
C GLU A 108 1.92 -1.64 -10.75
N GLN A 109 1.42 -0.40 -10.74
CA GLN A 109 1.97 0.67 -9.91
C GLN A 109 1.84 0.37 -8.41
N LEU A 110 0.71 -0.19 -7.98
CA LEU A 110 0.53 -0.66 -6.61
C LEU A 110 1.56 -1.73 -6.24
N ALA A 111 1.77 -2.74 -7.09
CA ALA A 111 2.73 -3.79 -6.81
C ALA A 111 4.16 -3.26 -6.63
N ASP A 112 4.58 -2.38 -7.53
CA ASP A 112 5.92 -1.82 -7.52
C ASP A 112 6.13 -0.88 -6.33
N TRP A 113 5.16 -0.01 -6.05
CA TRP A 113 5.23 0.90 -4.88
C TRP A 113 5.28 0.09 -3.59
N PHE A 114 4.35 -0.83 -3.36
CA PHE A 114 4.30 -1.60 -2.11
C PHE A 114 5.58 -2.41 -1.89
N SER A 115 6.09 -3.04 -2.94
CA SER A 115 7.36 -3.79 -2.85
C SER A 115 8.54 -2.88 -2.51
N ALA A 116 8.57 -1.66 -3.05
CA ALA A 116 9.64 -0.69 -2.82
C ALA A 116 9.53 -0.02 -1.45
N HIS A 117 8.34 0.41 -1.05
CA HIS A 117 8.07 1.09 0.22
C HIS A 117 8.42 0.18 1.40
N PHE A 118 7.84 -1.02 1.43
CA PHE A 118 8.08 -1.99 2.50
C PHE A 118 9.56 -2.36 2.63
N ALA A 119 10.25 -2.51 1.50
CA ALA A 119 11.67 -2.86 1.48
C ALA A 119 12.62 -1.67 1.79
N THR A 120 12.12 -0.44 1.84
CA THR A 120 12.97 0.75 1.99
C THR A 120 12.55 1.63 3.16
N PHE A 121 11.38 2.26 3.12
CA PHE A 121 10.92 3.19 4.15
C PHE A 121 10.58 2.43 5.44
N ASP A 122 9.73 1.41 5.36
CA ASP A 122 9.30 0.65 6.54
C ASP A 122 10.43 -0.16 7.14
N ALA A 123 11.30 -0.76 6.30
CA ALA A 123 12.50 -1.44 6.76
C ALA A 123 13.47 -0.50 7.52
N ARG A 124 13.57 0.79 7.13
CA ARG A 124 14.36 1.78 7.87
C ARG A 124 13.68 2.20 9.18
N MET A 125 12.36 2.39 9.13
CA MET A 125 11.55 2.63 10.33
C MET A 125 11.68 1.48 11.35
N HIS A 126 11.66 0.23 10.89
CA HIS A 126 11.91 -0.98 11.68
C HIS A 126 13.25 -0.92 12.40
N SER A 127 14.33 -0.58 11.70
CA SER A 127 15.67 -0.50 12.29
C SER A 127 15.73 0.48 13.47
N LYS A 128 14.78 1.43 13.56
CA LYS A 128 14.68 2.42 14.63
C LYS A 128 13.68 2.05 15.73
N PHE A 129 12.51 1.53 15.38
CA PHE A 129 11.38 1.32 16.31
C PHE A 129 11.04 -0.16 16.56
N GLY A 130 11.59 -1.07 15.77
CA GLY A 130 11.43 -2.50 15.95
C GLY A 130 12.08 -2.99 17.24
N PRO A 131 11.68 -4.16 17.74
CA PRO A 131 12.30 -4.76 18.91
C PRO A 131 13.81 -4.92 18.69
N SER A 132 14.60 -4.36 19.62
CA SER A 132 16.04 -4.55 19.64
C SER A 132 16.34 -6.05 19.79
N HIS A 133 16.84 -6.67 18.71
CA HIS A 133 17.31 -8.05 18.75
C HIS A 133 18.64 -8.16 19.49
#